data_AF-A0A1L3MLY7-F1
#
_entry.id   AF-A0A1L3MLY7-F1
#
_cell.length_a   1.000
_cell.length_b   1.000
_cell.length_c   1.000
_cell.angle_alpha   90.00
_cell.angle_beta   90.00
_cell.angle_gamma   90.00
#
_symmetry.space_group_name_H-M   'P 1'
#
loop_
_entity.id
_entity.type
_entity.pdbx_description
1 polymer ?
#
loop_
_entity_poly.entity_id
_entity_poly.type
_entity_poly.pdbx_seq_one_letter_code
_entity_poly.pdbx_strand_id
1 'polypeptide(L)'
;MSTAAVAKLLGVSRRTLMRWVNQQDLQLEKNEQGHYQFTQEDIEQLKQIQQKTESIQSTSTRKGSVQRMPAIDAHTLNTIEGKLEELDRKVRNKADDVVSYQLLQHRREMDELVSTIQKLENRITELETNQKRDVKKDPRLVYDQNKAPKNRRKSFISSLFGV
;
A
#
# COMPACT_ATOMS: atom_id res chain seq x y z
N MET A 1 15.24 16.98 -66.20
CA MET A 1 14.41 18.03 -65.55
C MET A 1 14.83 18.25 -64.10
N SER A 2 14.72 19.46 -63.56
CA SER A 2 15.05 19.73 -62.14
C SER A 2 13.96 19.23 -61.20
N THR A 3 14.31 18.92 -59.95
CA THR A 3 13.36 18.48 -58.90
C THR A 3 12.14 19.40 -58.77
N ALA A 4 12.35 20.72 -58.85
CA ALA A 4 11.27 21.70 -58.72
C ALA A 4 10.31 21.66 -59.91
N ALA A 5 10.83 21.47 -61.13
CA ALA A 5 10.03 21.35 -62.34
C ALA A 5 9.19 20.07 -62.32
N VAL A 6 9.78 18.94 -61.93
CA VAL A 6 9.07 17.65 -61.83
C VAL A 6 8.01 17.67 -60.75
N ALA A 7 8.31 18.25 -59.58
CA ALA A 7 7.33 18.42 -58.50
C ALA A 7 6.11 19.23 -58.95
N LYS A 8 6.34 20.32 -59.71
CA LYS A 8 5.27 21.14 -60.27
C LYS A 8 4.45 20.39 -61.34
N LEU A 9 5.11 19.59 -62.17
CA LEU A 9 4.46 18.78 -63.23
C LEU A 9 3.53 17.73 -62.63
N LEU A 10 3.97 17.04 -61.57
CA LEU A 10 3.20 15.99 -60.89
C LEU A 10 2.20 16.56 -59.85
N GLY A 11 2.22 17.87 -59.60
CA GLY A 11 1.33 18.52 -58.61
C GLY A 11 1.62 18.13 -57.16
N VAL A 12 2.83 17.65 -56.86
CA VAL A 12 3.23 17.18 -55.52
C VAL A 12 4.34 18.03 -54.91
N SER A 13 4.45 18.03 -53.58
CA SER A 13 5.55 18.73 -52.91
C SER A 13 6.91 18.08 -53.23
N ARG A 14 7.99 18.89 -53.26
CA ARG A 14 9.38 18.39 -53.42
C ARG A 14 9.75 17.30 -52.42
N ARG A 15 9.20 17.35 -51.20
CA ARG A 15 9.42 16.35 -50.14
C ARG A 15 8.71 15.03 -50.45
N THR A 16 7.49 15.10 -50.98
CA THR A 16 6.73 13.91 -51.42
C THR A 16 7.43 13.23 -52.59
N LEU A 17 7.90 14.04 -53.56
CA LEU A 17 8.69 13.56 -54.69
C LEU A 17 9.95 12.82 -54.22
N MET A 18 10.75 13.44 -53.35
CA MET A 18 11.96 12.81 -52.80
C MET A 18 11.67 11.56 -51.95
N ARG A 19 10.52 11.53 -51.27
CA ARG A 19 10.10 10.32 -50.54
C ARG A 19 9.80 9.15 -51.48
N TRP A 20 9.17 9.39 -52.63
CA TRP A 20 8.93 8.35 -53.64
C TRP A 20 10.22 7.86 -54.28
N VAL A 21 11.15 8.77 -54.58
CA VAL A 21 12.49 8.44 -55.07
C VAL A 21 13.21 7.49 -54.11
N ASN A 22 13.22 7.81 -52.82
CA ASN A 22 13.84 6.95 -51.80
C ASN A 22 13.07 5.63 -51.61
N GLN A 23 11.76 5.61 -51.77
CA GLN A 23 10.95 4.40 -51.61
C GLN A 23 11.11 3.40 -52.76
N GLN A 24 11.63 3.85 -53.91
CA GLN A 24 11.88 3.02 -55.08
C GLN A 24 13.38 2.86 -55.37
N ASP A 25 14.25 3.33 -54.48
CA ASP A 25 15.70 3.33 -54.65
C ASP A 25 16.17 3.81 -56.04
N LEU A 26 15.51 4.86 -56.55
CA LEU A 26 15.84 5.42 -57.87
C LEU A 26 17.20 6.12 -57.81
N GLN A 27 18.14 5.63 -58.62
CA GLN A 27 19.46 6.21 -58.77
C GLN A 27 19.36 7.46 -59.65
N LEU A 28 19.08 8.61 -59.03
CA LEU A 28 19.03 9.88 -59.74
C LEU A 28 20.43 10.44 -59.98
N GLU A 29 20.69 10.86 -61.21
CA GLU A 29 21.91 11.58 -61.55
C GLU A 29 21.91 12.97 -60.93
N LYS A 30 23.08 13.40 -60.45
CA LYS A 30 23.31 14.76 -59.98
C LYS A 30 24.07 15.51 -61.06
N ASN A 31 23.62 16.72 -61.37
CA ASN A 31 24.33 17.59 -62.30
C ASN A 31 25.64 18.09 -61.68
N GLU A 32 26.46 18.75 -62.48
CA GLU A 32 27.71 19.41 -62.06
C GLU A 32 27.53 20.38 -60.88
N GLN A 33 26.30 20.87 -60.65
CA GLN A 33 25.92 21.76 -59.55
C GLN A 33 25.34 21.02 -58.33
N GLY A 34 25.33 19.67 -58.32
CA GLY A 34 24.86 18.84 -57.21
C GLY A 34 23.34 18.71 -57.05
N HIS A 35 22.55 19.25 -57.98
CA HIS A 35 21.09 19.09 -58.01
C HIS A 35 20.67 17.81 -58.72
N TYR A 36 19.61 17.16 -58.23
CA TYR A 36 19.04 15.97 -58.85
C TYR A 36 18.38 16.31 -60.20
N GLN A 37 18.77 15.56 -61.23
CA GLN A 37 18.19 15.61 -62.55
C GLN A 37 17.39 14.33 -62.81
N PHE A 38 16.15 14.52 -63.25
CA PHE A 38 15.23 13.45 -63.60
C PHE A 38 15.19 13.27 -65.11
N THR A 39 15.31 12.03 -65.57
CA THR A 39 15.05 11.63 -66.95
C THR A 39 13.54 11.47 -67.19
N GLN A 40 13.15 11.29 -68.44
CA GLN A 40 11.75 11.05 -68.78
C GLN A 40 11.25 9.72 -68.20
N GLU A 41 12.12 8.71 -68.15
CA GLU A 41 11.82 7.38 -67.59
C GLU A 41 11.52 7.47 -66.08
N ASP A 42 12.30 8.25 -65.33
CA ASP A 42 12.08 8.47 -63.90
C ASP A 42 10.71 9.12 -63.64
N ILE A 43 10.31 10.07 -64.49
CA ILE A 43 9.04 10.79 -64.37
C ILE A 43 7.87 9.83 -64.63
N GLU A 44 7.99 8.91 -65.59
CA GLU A 44 6.98 7.89 -65.87
C GLU A 44 6.79 6.93 -64.71
N GLN A 45 7.89 6.48 -64.09
CA GLN A 45 7.83 5.64 -62.89
C GLN A 45 7.17 6.37 -61.71
N LEU A 46 7.53 7.64 -61.49
CA LEU A 46 6.90 8.47 -60.45
C LEU A 46 5.40 8.68 -60.70
N LYS A 47 4.98 8.79 -61.97
CA LYS A 47 3.56 8.88 -62.35
C LYS A 47 2.80 7.58 -62.07
N GLN A 48 3.42 6.42 -62.27
CA GLN A 48 2.82 5.14 -61.91
C GLN A 48 2.62 4.99 -60.38
N ILE A 49 3.57 5.49 -59.59
CA ILE A 49 3.46 5.52 -58.11
C ILE A 49 2.33 6.45 -57.69
N GLN A 50 2.20 7.61 -58.34
CA GLN A 50 1.11 8.54 -58.07
C GLN A 50 -0.25 7.87 -58.32
N GLN A 51 -0.43 7.20 -59.45
CA GLN A 51 -1.67 6.48 -59.76
C GLN A 51 -1.97 5.35 -58.76
N LYS A 52 -0.95 4.56 -58.37
CA LYS A 52 -1.11 3.57 -57.30
C LYS A 52 -1.50 4.22 -55.97
N THR A 53 -0.89 5.34 -55.62
CA THR A 53 -1.15 6.04 -54.36
C THR A 53 -2.56 6.65 -54.33
N GLU A 54 -3.01 7.25 -55.43
CA GLU A 54 -4.37 7.80 -55.57
C GLU A 54 -5.44 6.69 -55.51
N SER A 55 -5.18 5.52 -56.13
CA SER A 55 -6.08 4.36 -56.02
C SER A 55 -6.23 3.89 -54.57
N ILE A 56 -5.14 3.86 -53.80
CA ILE A 56 -5.12 3.45 -52.39
C ILE A 56 -5.76 4.50 -51.48
N GLN A 57 -5.68 5.79 -51.82
CA GLN A 57 -6.28 6.87 -51.03
C GLN A 57 -7.80 6.93 -51.14
N SER A 58 -8.41 6.48 -52.25
CA SER A 58 -9.88 6.39 -52.39
C SER A 58 -10.52 5.34 -51.46
N THR A 59 -9.74 4.36 -50.98
CA THR A 59 -10.21 3.32 -50.03
C THR A 59 -9.65 3.49 -48.61
N SER A 60 -8.87 4.53 -48.33
CA SER A 60 -8.12 4.67 -47.08
C SER A 60 -8.38 6.01 -46.39
N THR A 61 -9.61 6.17 -45.88
CA THR A 61 -9.79 6.94 -44.65
C THR A 61 -8.96 6.25 -43.57
N ARG A 62 -7.91 6.91 -43.06
CA ARG A 62 -7.07 6.39 -41.98
C ARG A 62 -7.91 6.16 -40.72
N LYS A 63 -8.46 4.94 -40.54
CA LYS A 63 -8.81 4.43 -39.22
C LYS A 63 -7.50 3.99 -38.59
N GLY A 64 -7.13 4.63 -37.49
CA GLY A 64 -5.99 4.20 -36.67
C GLY A 64 -6.11 2.69 -36.43
N SER A 65 -5.00 1.98 -36.59
CA SER A 65 -4.91 0.57 -36.24
C SER A 65 -5.04 0.47 -34.72
N VAL A 66 -6.27 0.50 -34.21
CA VAL A 66 -6.59 -0.09 -32.92
C VAL A 66 -6.31 -1.58 -33.11
N GLN A 67 -5.20 -2.03 -32.56
CA GLN A 67 -4.88 -3.44 -32.40
C GLN A 67 -6.11 -4.05 -31.72
N ARG A 68 -6.97 -4.72 -32.49
CA ARG A 68 -8.14 -5.40 -31.93
C ARG A 68 -7.58 -6.42 -30.97
N MET A 69 -7.81 -6.21 -29.67
CA MET A 69 -7.54 -7.26 -28.69
C MET A 69 -8.27 -8.52 -29.17
N PRO A 70 -7.65 -9.71 -29.09
CA PRO A 70 -8.37 -10.94 -29.37
C PRO A 70 -9.61 -10.94 -28.48
N ALA A 71 -10.76 -11.20 -29.08
CA ALA A 71 -12.01 -11.32 -28.34
C ALA A 71 -11.77 -12.32 -27.21
N ILE A 72 -11.88 -11.86 -25.96
CA ILE A 72 -11.63 -12.71 -24.79
C ILE A 72 -12.65 -13.84 -24.86
N ASP A 73 -12.15 -15.07 -24.95
CA ASP A 73 -12.98 -16.26 -25.05
C ASP A 73 -13.86 -16.38 -23.80
N ALA A 74 -15.17 -16.56 -23.98
CA ALA A 74 -16.13 -16.70 -22.90
C ALA A 74 -15.73 -17.83 -21.93
N HIS A 75 -15.09 -18.89 -22.43
CA HIS A 75 -14.57 -19.96 -21.58
C HIS A 75 -13.47 -19.49 -20.62
N THR A 76 -12.58 -18.61 -21.10
CA THR A 76 -11.52 -18.03 -20.25
C THR A 76 -12.10 -17.09 -19.19
N LEU A 77 -13.14 -16.32 -19.53
CA LEU A 77 -13.85 -15.47 -18.56
C LEU A 77 -14.52 -16.29 -17.47
N ASN A 78 -15.28 -17.32 -17.83
CA ASN A 78 -15.92 -18.23 -16.87
C ASN A 78 -14.90 -18.93 -15.95
N THR A 79 -13.74 -19.31 -16.51
CA THR A 79 -12.65 -19.92 -15.72
C THR A 79 -12.06 -18.93 -14.72
N ILE A 80 -11.89 -17.67 -15.12
CA ILE A 80 -11.39 -16.61 -14.24
C ILE A 80 -12.41 -16.29 -13.16
N GLU A 81 -13.69 -16.22 -13.51
CA GLU A 81 -14.80 -15.99 -12.58
C GLU A 81 -14.87 -17.10 -11.52
N GLY A 82 -14.82 -18.37 -11.92
CA GLY A 82 -14.80 -19.49 -10.97
C GLY A 82 -13.56 -19.49 -10.06
N LYS A 83 -12.38 -19.12 -10.59
CA LYS A 83 -11.17 -18.95 -9.76
C LYS A 83 -11.30 -17.78 -8.79
N LEU A 84 -11.96 -16.70 -9.19
CA LEU A 84 -12.19 -15.53 -8.35
C LEU A 84 -13.13 -15.88 -7.20
N GLU A 85 -14.22 -16.61 -7.46
CA GLU A 85 -15.13 -17.11 -6.43
C GLU A 85 -14.43 -18.07 -5.45
N GLU A 86 -13.58 -18.97 -5.97
CA GLU A 86 -12.82 -19.88 -5.11
C GLU A 86 -11.83 -19.11 -4.21
N LEU A 87 -11.18 -18.08 -4.75
CA LEU A 87 -10.30 -17.21 -3.99
C LEU A 87 -11.07 -16.45 -2.91
N ASP A 88 -12.22 -15.87 -3.25
CA ASP A 88 -13.05 -15.12 -2.32
C ASP A 88 -13.50 -16.01 -1.16
N ARG A 89 -13.92 -17.26 -1.46
CA ARG A 89 -14.25 -18.24 -0.43
C ARG A 89 -13.06 -18.56 0.49
N LYS A 90 -11.86 -18.76 -0.07
CA LYS A 90 -10.65 -19.02 0.72
C LYS A 90 -10.27 -17.84 1.61
N VAL A 91 -10.40 -16.61 1.12
CA VAL A 91 -10.12 -15.39 1.88
C VAL A 91 -11.11 -15.24 3.04
N ARG A 92 -12.40 -15.42 2.78
CA ARG A 92 -13.44 -15.39 3.83
C ARG A 92 -13.18 -16.45 4.91
N ASN A 93 -12.95 -17.70 4.51
CA ASN A 93 -12.66 -18.78 5.47
C ASN A 93 -11.41 -18.47 6.31
N LYS A 94 -10.35 -17.94 5.71
CA LYS A 94 -9.13 -17.59 6.45
C LYS A 94 -9.34 -16.42 7.42
N ALA A 95 -10.18 -15.46 7.04
CA ALA A 95 -10.57 -14.39 7.95
C ALA A 95 -11.35 -14.95 9.16
N ASP A 96 -12.30 -15.87 8.92
CA ASP A 96 -13.08 -16.52 9.97
C ASP A 96 -12.21 -17.38 10.90
N ASP A 97 -11.26 -18.14 10.35
CA ASP A 97 -10.32 -18.97 11.12
C ASP A 97 -9.47 -18.13 12.07
N VAL A 98 -8.89 -17.03 11.58
CA VAL A 98 -8.07 -16.13 12.41
C VAL A 98 -8.90 -15.47 13.49
N VAL A 99 -10.12 -15.01 13.16
CA VAL A 99 -11.03 -14.39 14.13
C VAL A 99 -11.45 -15.38 15.20
N SER A 100 -11.73 -16.64 14.84
CA SER A 100 -12.08 -17.69 15.80
C SER A 100 -10.96 -17.95 16.82
N TYR A 101 -9.71 -18.01 16.34
CA TYR A 101 -8.53 -18.16 17.20
C TYR A 101 -8.35 -16.95 18.12
N GLN A 102 -8.47 -15.73 17.58
CA GLN A 102 -8.36 -14.50 18.36
C GLN A 102 -9.44 -14.42 19.45
N LEU A 103 -10.68 -14.77 19.14
CA LEU A 103 -11.78 -14.75 20.11
C LEU A 103 -11.56 -15.77 21.24
N LEU A 104 -11.08 -16.97 20.89
CA LEU A 104 -10.72 -18.00 21.88
C LEU A 104 -9.56 -17.53 22.77
N GLN A 105 -8.55 -16.89 22.18
CA GLN A 105 -7.41 -16.34 22.90
C GLN A 105 -7.83 -15.24 23.86
N HIS A 106 -8.63 -14.27 23.41
CA HIS A 106 -9.16 -13.21 24.25
C HIS A 106 -10.03 -13.75 25.39
N ARG A 107 -10.80 -14.83 25.16
CA ARG A 107 -11.56 -15.48 26.24
C ARG A 107 -10.64 -16.05 27.32
N ARG A 108 -9.54 -16.70 26.92
CA ARG A 108 -8.54 -17.21 27.88
C ARG A 108 -7.89 -16.07 28.66
N GLU A 109 -7.53 -14.98 27.99
CA GLU A 109 -6.96 -13.80 28.63
C GLU A 109 -7.93 -13.18 29.64
N MET A 110 -9.23 -13.09 29.32
CA MET A 110 -10.25 -12.64 30.26
C MET A 110 -10.38 -13.58 31.47
N ASP A 111 -10.38 -14.90 31.25
CA ASP A 111 -10.46 -15.88 32.33
C ASP A 111 -9.24 -15.81 33.26
N GLU A 112 -8.04 -15.60 32.71
CA GLU A 112 -6.81 -15.36 33.48
C GLU A 112 -6.91 -14.07 34.30
N LEU A 113 -7.37 -12.97 33.69
CA LEU A 113 -7.55 -11.70 34.39
C LEU A 113 -8.55 -11.84 35.55
N VAL A 114 -9.68 -12.51 35.34
CA VAL A 114 -10.67 -12.79 36.40
C VAL A 114 -10.04 -13.62 37.52
N SER A 115 -9.25 -14.64 37.20
CA SER A 115 -8.51 -15.43 38.20
C SER A 115 -7.55 -14.56 39.02
N THR A 116 -6.84 -13.63 38.37
CA THR A 116 -5.91 -12.73 39.07
C THR A 116 -6.65 -11.75 39.98
N ILE A 117 -7.77 -11.19 39.52
CA ILE A 117 -8.62 -10.29 40.33
C ILE A 117 -9.10 -11.04 41.57
N GLN A 118 -9.59 -12.26 41.43
CA GLN A 118 -10.08 -13.03 42.56
C GLN A 118 -8.97 -13.39 43.57
N LYS A 119 -7.74 -13.65 43.10
CA LYS A 119 -6.58 -13.83 43.98
C LYS A 119 -6.24 -12.54 44.73
N LEU A 120 -6.31 -11.39 44.06
CA LEU A 120 -6.07 -10.09 44.69
C LEU A 120 -7.15 -9.75 45.72
N GLU A 121 -8.42 -9.98 45.39
CA GLU A 121 -9.55 -9.82 46.31
C GLU A 121 -9.36 -10.66 47.56
N ASN A 122 -9.07 -11.97 47.41
CA ASN A 122 -8.80 -12.85 48.54
C ASN A 122 -7.66 -12.32 49.41
N ARG A 123 -6.56 -11.87 48.79
CA ARG A 123 -5.42 -11.33 49.54
C ARG A 123 -5.73 -10.03 50.26
N ILE A 124 -6.57 -9.17 49.68
CA ILE A 124 -7.08 -7.97 50.35
C ILE A 124 -7.93 -8.37 51.56
N THR A 125 -8.85 -9.34 51.41
CA THR A 125 -9.67 -9.79 52.55
C THR A 125 -8.84 -10.41 53.68
N GLU A 126 -7.78 -11.16 53.37
CA GLU A 126 -6.84 -11.69 54.36
C GLU A 126 -6.09 -10.57 55.09
N LEU A 127 -5.63 -9.55 54.37
CA LEU A 127 -4.97 -8.39 54.97
C LEU A 127 -5.91 -7.59 55.88
N GLU A 128 -7.14 -7.32 55.43
CA GLU A 128 -8.14 -6.62 56.24
C GLU A 128 -8.53 -7.40 57.51
N THR A 129 -8.67 -8.72 57.40
CA THR A 129 -9.00 -9.56 58.56
C THR A 129 -7.84 -9.65 59.55
N ASN A 130 -6.59 -9.75 59.08
CA ASN A 130 -5.41 -9.74 59.93
C ASN A 130 -5.19 -8.37 60.60
N GLN A 131 -5.37 -7.26 59.87
CA GLN A 131 -5.29 -5.92 60.43
C GLN A 131 -6.34 -5.69 61.55
N LYS A 132 -7.56 -6.20 61.38
CA LYS A 132 -8.61 -6.16 62.43
C LYS A 132 -8.25 -7.01 63.67
N ARG A 133 -7.41 -8.04 63.53
CA ARG A 133 -6.93 -8.87 64.66
C ARG A 133 -5.82 -8.18 65.44
N ASP A 134 -4.87 -7.53 64.76
CA ASP A 134 -3.78 -6.81 65.43
C ASP A 134 -4.29 -5.59 66.20
N VAL A 135 -5.27 -4.85 65.67
CA VAL A 135 -5.91 -3.72 66.37
C VAL A 135 -6.63 -4.15 67.67
N LYS A 136 -7.04 -5.42 67.80
CA LYS A 136 -7.66 -5.94 69.03
C LYS A 136 -6.65 -6.45 70.07
N LYS A 137 -5.40 -6.69 69.69
CA LYS A 137 -4.34 -7.17 70.60
C LYS A 137 -3.57 -6.05 71.30
N ASP A 138 -3.64 -4.83 70.79
CA ASP A 138 -3.10 -3.66 71.47
C ASP A 138 -4.21 -2.94 72.28
N PRO A 139 -4.30 -3.15 73.61
CA PRO A 139 -4.98 -2.17 74.44
C PRO A 139 -4.15 -0.90 74.35
N ARG A 140 -4.64 0.07 73.56
CA ARG A 140 -4.02 1.39 73.38
C ARG A 140 -3.50 1.91 74.72
N LEU A 141 -2.18 1.99 74.88
CA LEU A 141 -1.53 2.74 75.94
C LEU A 141 -1.78 4.23 75.70
N VAL A 142 -2.95 4.69 76.16
CA VAL A 142 -3.26 6.12 76.21
C VAL A 142 -2.39 6.71 77.32
N TYR A 143 -1.24 7.28 76.92
CA TYR A 143 -0.48 8.16 77.78
C TYR A 143 -1.28 9.47 77.95
N ASP A 144 -2.06 9.53 79.03
CA ASP A 144 -2.70 10.76 79.51
C ASP A 144 -1.60 11.71 80.04
N GLN A 145 -0.96 12.46 79.14
CA GLN A 145 0.07 13.45 79.46
C GLN A 145 -0.54 14.76 80.00
N ASN A 146 -1.36 14.71 81.04
CA ASN A 146 -1.89 15.95 81.62
C ASN A 146 -2.12 15.90 83.14
N LYS A 147 -1.08 15.61 83.93
CA LYS A 147 -1.01 16.07 85.34
C LYS A 147 0.40 16.51 85.72
N ALA A 148 0.58 17.82 85.91
CA ALA A 148 1.80 18.42 86.44
C ALA A 148 2.20 17.80 87.80
N PRO A 149 3.51 17.61 88.08
CA PRO A 149 3.95 16.92 89.29
C PRO A 149 3.87 17.88 90.50
N LYS A 150 2.97 17.59 91.44
CA LYS A 150 2.95 18.26 92.75
C LYS A 150 4.01 17.67 93.67
N ASN A 151 5.05 18.46 93.91
CA ASN A 151 6.04 18.26 94.96
C ASN A 151 5.40 17.91 96.31
N ARG A 152 5.84 16.81 96.93
CA ARG A 152 5.73 16.61 98.39
C ARG A 152 7.06 16.07 98.92
N ARG A 153 7.82 16.94 99.58
CA ARG A 153 8.90 16.55 100.49
C ARG A 153 8.31 15.70 101.62
N LYS A 154 9.01 14.63 102.00
CA LYS A 154 9.04 14.04 103.35
C LYS A 154 10.28 13.14 103.45
N SER A 155 11.33 13.71 104.03
CA SER A 155 12.44 12.97 104.67
C SER A 155 11.87 12.27 105.89
N PHE A 156 12.14 10.98 106.10
CA PHE A 156 12.37 10.29 107.38
C PHE A 156 12.80 8.83 107.05
N ILE A 157 13.73 8.28 107.82
CA ILE A 157 14.45 6.99 107.65
C ILE A 157 15.75 7.09 106.81
N SER A 158 16.59 8.03 107.22
CA SER A 158 18.01 7.78 107.42
C SER A 158 18.21 7.06 108.76
N SER A 159 18.37 5.74 108.76
CA SER A 159 19.07 4.92 109.78
C SER A 159 18.72 3.44 109.59
N LEU A 160 19.71 2.54 109.77
CA LEU A 160 19.70 1.08 109.52
C LEU A 160 19.95 0.75 108.03
N PHE A 161 21.18 0.68 107.50
CA PHE A 161 22.35 -0.05 107.99
C PHE A 161 23.63 0.68 107.59
N GLY A 162 24.45 1.01 108.60
CA GLY A 162 25.88 1.20 108.44
C GLY A 162 26.57 0.15 109.30
N VAL A 163 27.26 -0.79 108.64
CA VAL A 163 28.60 -1.35 108.94
C VAL A 163 29.17 -1.79 107.59
#